data_AF-A0A538PR41-F1
#
_entry.id   AF-A0A538PR41-F1
#
_cell.length_a   1.000
_cell.length_b   1.000
_cell.length_c   1.000
_cell.angle_alpha   90.00
_cell.angle_beta   90.00
_cell.angle_gamma   90.00
#
_symmetry.space_group_name_H-M   'P 1'
#
loop_
_entity.id
_entity.type
_entity.pdbx_description
1 polymer ?
#
loop_
_entity_poly.entity_id
_entity_poly.type
_entity_poly.pdbx_seq_one_letter_code
_entity_poly.pdbx_strand_id
1 'polypeptide(L)'
;VGLLPAFTIGRIGCTVVSDHIGAAVDPDSWYAFLAMDYPRSAAIAGGKVLNPTLLELFYAHDRLHPGTTVDHLLAWNLGFIEFLYLVPVNLIVLWLAFRPSKRMPAGFVTVLTGLLYAPVRFLLDFLRPGGTDPPHFGLTFAQWSSILAFVVALYVGRRILQTGAPAEPVTRTSKEAQERLKIILRDDEEAQKHAAADDRGDAQRKKVELARADAARAEAAERAKAAKADEAAAAAADDGDDDEAEAAVEAKPAVEAEAAVEAKRAVEAKAGKPASKPAGKSAGARTGGKNKNRKR
;
A
#
# COMPACT_ATOMS: atom_id res chain seq x y z
N VAL A 1 -3.18 -3.49 14.34
CA VAL A 1 -2.65 -3.28 15.70
C VAL A 1 -2.04 -1.90 15.94
N GLY A 2 -1.46 -1.21 14.95
CA GLY A 2 -0.77 0.09 15.17
C GLY A 2 -1.62 1.26 15.68
N LEU A 3 -2.96 1.20 15.54
CA LEU A 3 -3.88 2.23 16.02
C LEU A 3 -3.78 2.44 17.55
N LEU A 4 -3.78 1.36 18.33
CA LEU A 4 -3.81 1.40 19.80
C LEU A 4 -2.53 2.04 20.38
N PRO A 5 -1.32 1.65 19.93
CA PRO A 5 -0.09 2.32 20.34
C PRO A 5 -0.06 3.80 19.94
N ALA A 6 -0.46 4.13 18.71
CA ALA A 6 -0.49 5.52 18.24
C ALA A 6 -1.45 6.38 19.10
N PHE A 7 -2.62 5.85 19.41
CA PHE A 7 -3.60 6.49 20.28
C PHE A 7 -3.05 6.71 21.69
N THR A 8 -2.32 5.74 22.23
CA THR A 8 -1.72 5.82 23.57
C THR A 8 -0.63 6.88 23.63
N ILE A 9 0.18 7.02 22.58
CA ILE A 9 1.15 8.12 22.45
C ILE A 9 0.44 9.48 22.46
N GLY A 10 -0.69 9.61 21.78
CA GLY A 10 -1.52 10.81 21.86
C GLY A 10 -1.96 11.14 23.30
N ARG A 11 -2.36 10.13 24.09
CA ARG A 11 -2.78 10.31 25.49
C ARG A 11 -1.64 10.67 26.44
N ILE A 12 -0.40 10.30 26.11
CA ILE A 12 0.78 10.80 26.84
C ILE A 12 0.88 12.32 26.70
N GLY A 13 0.63 12.87 25.51
CA GLY A 13 0.61 14.32 25.30
C GLY A 13 -0.41 15.04 26.19
N CYS A 14 -1.66 14.55 26.20
CA CYS A 14 -2.72 15.09 27.06
C CYS A 14 -2.38 14.96 28.55
N THR A 15 -1.70 13.88 28.95
CA THR A 15 -1.26 13.66 30.32
C THR A 15 -0.23 14.71 30.75
N VAL A 16 0.75 15.01 29.89
CA VAL A 16 1.85 15.94 30.19
C VAL A 16 1.36 17.38 30.28
N VAL A 17 0.43 17.78 29.42
CA VAL A 17 -0.12 19.15 29.38
C VAL A 17 -1.33 19.30 30.31
N SER A 18 -1.88 18.18 30.80
CA SER A 18 -3.03 18.14 31.70
C SER A 18 -4.28 18.82 31.13
N ASP A 19 -4.43 18.77 29.80
CA ASP A 19 -5.47 19.48 29.04
C ASP A 19 -6.85 18.81 29.12
N HIS A 20 -6.90 17.52 29.49
CA HIS A 20 -8.12 16.74 29.53
C HIS A 20 -8.67 16.64 30.95
N ILE A 21 -9.27 17.74 31.40
CA ILE A 21 -9.78 17.95 32.76
C ILE A 21 -11.12 17.23 32.94
N GLY A 22 -11.25 16.53 34.06
CA GLY A 22 -12.47 15.87 34.51
C GLY A 22 -13.18 16.59 35.63
N ALA A 23 -14.12 15.90 36.26
CA ALA A 23 -14.83 16.38 37.43
C ALA A 23 -13.89 16.65 38.61
N ALA A 24 -14.33 17.54 39.50
CA ALA A 24 -13.65 17.80 40.76
C ALA A 24 -13.62 16.54 41.63
N VAL A 25 -12.54 16.40 42.40
CA VAL A 25 -12.30 15.26 43.28
C VAL A 25 -12.34 15.73 44.72
N ASP A 26 -12.99 14.95 45.57
CA ASP A 26 -12.95 15.13 47.01
C ASP A 26 -11.54 14.78 47.55
N PRO A 27 -10.82 15.73 48.19
CA PRO A 27 -9.48 15.50 48.71
C PRO A 27 -9.39 14.39 49.76
N ASP A 28 -10.48 14.12 50.49
CA ASP A 28 -10.51 13.10 51.55
C ASP A 28 -10.74 11.69 51.00
N SER A 29 -11.01 11.56 49.70
CA SER A 29 -11.21 10.27 49.05
C SER A 29 -9.90 9.50 48.90
N TRP A 30 -9.94 8.18 49.10
CA TRP A 30 -8.75 7.30 49.02
C TRP A 30 -8.06 7.32 47.65
N TYR A 31 -8.77 7.71 46.59
CA TYR A 31 -8.27 7.82 45.22
C TYR A 31 -7.79 9.23 44.84
N ALA A 32 -7.83 10.19 45.76
CA ALA A 32 -7.41 11.58 45.54
C ALA A 32 -5.96 11.68 45.04
N PHE A 33 -5.10 10.72 45.39
CA PHE A 33 -3.70 10.68 44.92
C PHE A 33 -3.54 10.51 43.39
N LEU A 34 -4.58 10.06 42.68
CA LEU A 34 -4.59 9.94 41.22
C LEU A 34 -5.10 11.20 40.52
N ALA A 35 -5.69 12.13 41.27
CA ALA A 35 -6.14 13.41 40.76
C ALA A 35 -4.98 14.40 40.66
N MET A 36 -5.21 15.50 39.95
CA MET A 36 -4.23 16.55 39.77
C MET A 36 -4.73 17.86 40.35
N ASP A 37 -3.82 18.61 40.94
CA ASP A 37 -4.11 19.93 41.47
C ASP A 37 -3.97 21.00 40.39
N TYR A 38 -5.05 21.73 40.15
CA TYR A 38 -5.15 22.76 39.13
C TYR A 38 -5.24 24.15 39.78
N PRO A 39 -4.32 25.07 39.47
CA PRO A 39 -4.36 26.41 40.04
C PRO A 39 -5.42 27.27 39.36
N ARG A 40 -6.05 28.18 40.11
CA ARG A 40 -7.04 29.16 39.61
C ARG A 40 -6.46 30.08 38.54
N SER A 41 -5.16 30.35 38.60
CA SER A 41 -4.42 31.09 37.58
C SER A 41 -4.39 30.39 36.20
N ALA A 42 -4.56 29.06 36.15
CA ALA A 42 -4.70 28.31 34.89
C ALA A 42 -6.12 28.40 34.30
N ALA A 43 -7.13 28.75 35.11
CA ALA A 43 -8.48 29.05 34.63
C ALA A 43 -8.61 30.51 34.15
N ILE A 44 -8.14 31.47 34.96
CA ILE A 44 -8.21 32.90 34.67
C ILE A 44 -6.91 33.58 35.11
N ALA A 45 -6.33 34.39 34.23
CA ALA A 45 -5.24 35.29 34.57
C ALA A 45 -5.48 36.69 34.01
N GLY A 46 -5.33 37.73 34.85
CA GLY A 46 -5.49 39.13 34.43
C GLY A 46 -6.85 39.46 33.81
N GLY A 47 -7.92 38.81 34.28
CA GLY A 47 -9.28 38.98 33.75
C GLY A 47 -9.56 38.24 32.43
N LYS A 48 -8.59 37.50 31.87
CA LYS A 48 -8.79 36.66 30.68
C LYS A 48 -9.07 35.23 31.09
N VAL A 49 -10.09 34.62 30.48
CA VAL A 49 -10.39 33.18 30.61
C VAL A 49 -9.37 32.41 29.77
N LEU A 50 -8.57 31.57 30.42
CA LEU A 50 -7.56 30.72 29.81
C LEU A 50 -8.10 29.31 29.56
N ASN A 51 -8.84 28.75 30.54
CA ASN A 51 -9.48 27.45 30.44
C ASN A 51 -10.93 27.52 30.94
N PRO A 52 -11.93 27.42 30.04
CA PRO A 52 -13.33 27.58 30.42
C PRO A 52 -13.84 26.43 31.28
N THR A 53 -13.40 25.19 31.02
CA THR A 53 -13.81 24.00 31.79
C THR A 53 -13.31 24.09 33.22
N LEU A 54 -12.04 24.46 33.40
CA LEU A 54 -11.41 24.63 34.71
C LEU A 54 -12.10 25.77 35.49
N LEU A 55 -12.45 26.85 34.80
CA LEU A 55 -13.19 27.96 35.39
C LEU A 55 -14.60 27.54 35.85
N GLU A 56 -15.32 26.78 35.04
CA GLU A 56 -16.64 26.25 35.40
C GLU A 56 -16.55 25.38 36.65
N LEU A 57 -15.51 24.56 36.76
CA LEU A 57 -15.23 23.74 37.94
C LEU A 57 -15.03 24.59 39.21
N PHE A 58 -14.24 25.65 39.14
CA PHE A 58 -14.07 26.58 40.26
C PHE A 58 -15.39 27.26 40.65
N TYR A 59 -16.20 27.67 39.67
CA TYR A 59 -17.53 28.24 39.97
C TYR A 59 -18.48 27.22 40.57
N ALA A 60 -18.46 25.97 40.11
CA ALA A 60 -19.24 24.89 40.71
C ALA A 60 -18.81 24.63 42.15
N HIS A 61 -17.49 24.61 42.41
CA HIS A 61 -16.94 24.48 43.77
C HIS A 61 -17.38 25.64 44.68
N ASP A 62 -17.19 26.89 44.23
CA ASP A 62 -17.53 28.09 45.02
C ASP A 62 -19.05 28.18 45.30
N ARG A 63 -19.91 27.66 44.41
CA ARG A 63 -21.37 27.55 44.64
C ARG A 63 -21.73 26.52 45.69
N LEU A 64 -21.01 25.40 45.73
CA LEU A 64 -21.24 24.33 46.71
C LEU A 64 -20.66 24.70 48.09
N HIS A 65 -19.62 25.54 48.13
CA HIS A 65 -18.95 25.99 49.35
C HIS A 65 -18.93 27.52 49.41
N PRO A 66 -20.08 28.15 49.72
CA PRO A 66 -20.17 29.61 49.75
C PRO A 66 -19.26 30.20 50.82
N GLY A 67 -18.45 31.19 50.44
CA GLY A 67 -17.50 31.87 51.33
C GLY A 67 -16.10 31.26 51.37
N THR A 68 -15.87 30.13 50.70
CA THR A 68 -14.53 29.54 50.52
C THR A 68 -14.11 29.60 49.07
N THR A 69 -13.21 30.53 48.74
CA THR A 69 -12.54 30.57 47.44
C THR A 69 -11.22 29.84 47.55
N VAL A 70 -11.08 28.73 46.83
CA VAL A 70 -9.83 27.97 46.78
C VAL A 70 -8.97 28.42 45.59
N ASP A 71 -7.67 28.57 45.82
CA ASP A 71 -6.69 28.88 44.76
C ASP A 71 -6.31 27.64 43.95
N HIS A 72 -6.54 26.46 44.51
CA HIS A 72 -6.13 25.16 44.00
C HIS A 72 -7.33 24.23 44.08
N LEU A 73 -7.62 23.55 42.97
CA LEU A 73 -8.74 22.61 42.87
C LEU A 73 -8.24 21.25 42.42
N LEU A 74 -8.57 20.23 43.20
CA LEU A 74 -8.28 18.86 42.85
C LEU A 74 -9.31 18.37 41.83
N ALA A 75 -8.84 17.94 40.65
CA ALA A 75 -9.70 17.42 39.60
C ALA A 75 -9.05 16.24 38.88
N TRP A 76 -9.88 15.40 38.25
CA TRP A 76 -9.37 14.28 37.46
C TRP A 76 -8.60 14.75 36.23
N ASN A 77 -7.45 14.13 35.94
CA ASN A 77 -6.81 14.22 34.63
C ASN A 77 -7.23 13.00 33.80
N LEU A 78 -8.26 13.15 32.97
CA LEU A 78 -8.79 12.05 32.14
C LEU A 78 -7.73 11.51 31.19
N GLY A 79 -6.85 12.37 30.68
CA GLY A 79 -5.72 11.97 29.83
C GLY A 79 -4.82 10.97 30.55
N PHE A 80 -4.47 11.25 31.81
CA PHE A 80 -3.65 10.39 32.66
C PHE A 80 -4.33 9.06 32.98
N ILE A 81 -5.60 9.10 33.42
CA ILE A 81 -6.34 7.88 33.77
C ILE A 81 -6.51 6.98 32.54
N GLU A 82 -6.83 7.57 31.39
CA GLU A 82 -6.96 6.85 30.14
C GLU A 82 -5.62 6.27 29.67
N PHE A 83 -4.52 7.03 29.79
CA PHE A 83 -3.18 6.53 29.54
C PHE A 83 -2.84 5.33 30.44
N LEU A 84 -3.08 5.45 31.75
CA LEU A 84 -2.81 4.40 32.73
C LEU A 84 -3.59 3.12 32.42
N TYR A 85 -4.81 3.26 31.89
CA TYR A 85 -5.61 2.13 31.41
C TYR A 85 -5.07 1.55 30.09
N LEU A 86 -4.66 2.40 29.14
CA LEU A 86 -4.19 1.95 27.83
C LEU A 86 -2.85 1.22 27.89
N VAL A 87 -1.98 1.51 28.86
CA VAL A 87 -0.69 0.81 29.02
C VAL A 87 -0.87 -0.71 29.14
N PRO A 88 -1.58 -1.26 30.15
CA PRO A 88 -1.79 -2.71 30.26
C PRO A 88 -2.59 -3.27 29.09
N VAL A 89 -3.54 -2.52 28.52
CA VAL A 89 -4.29 -2.97 27.34
C VAL A 89 -3.37 -3.14 26.13
N ASN A 90 -2.48 -2.19 25.86
CA ASN A 90 -1.48 -2.34 24.78
C ASN A 90 -0.58 -3.53 25.03
N LEU A 91 -0.10 -3.72 26.26
CA LEU A 91 0.76 -4.86 26.58
C LEU A 91 0.05 -6.18 26.27
N ILE A 92 -1.21 -6.34 26.69
CA ILE A 92 -2.01 -7.54 26.42
C ILE A 92 -2.28 -7.72 24.92
N VAL A 93 -2.69 -6.65 24.22
CA VAL A 93 -3.06 -6.69 22.80
C VAL A 93 -1.83 -6.97 21.93
N LEU A 94 -0.70 -6.31 22.19
CA LEU A 94 0.55 -6.53 21.46
C LEU A 94 1.14 -7.90 21.78
N TRP A 95 1.11 -8.33 23.05
CA TRP A 95 1.51 -9.69 23.42
C TRP A 95 0.66 -10.72 22.68
N LEU A 96 -0.66 -10.57 22.65
CA LEU A 96 -1.56 -11.50 21.96
C LEU A 96 -1.37 -11.46 20.43
N ALA A 97 -1.07 -10.29 19.86
CA ALA A 97 -0.79 -10.13 18.44
C ALA A 97 0.52 -10.79 18.00
N PHE A 98 1.56 -10.71 18.84
CA PHE A 98 2.92 -11.18 18.51
C PHE A 98 3.30 -12.50 19.18
N ARG A 99 2.39 -13.14 19.94
CA ARG A 99 2.66 -14.41 20.62
C ARG A 99 2.99 -15.53 19.62
N PRO A 100 4.06 -16.31 19.83
CA PRO A 100 4.54 -17.30 18.86
C PRO A 100 3.75 -18.62 18.79
N SER A 101 3.01 -19.01 19.83
CA SER A 101 2.50 -20.38 19.96
C SER A 101 1.08 -20.63 19.42
N LYS A 102 0.18 -19.65 19.47
CA LYS A 102 -1.21 -19.78 19.00
C LYS A 102 -1.71 -18.42 18.55
N ARG A 103 -1.85 -18.24 17.24
CA ARG A 103 -2.40 -17.02 16.67
C ARG A 103 -3.92 -17.03 16.82
N MET A 104 -4.47 -15.91 17.25
CA MET A 104 -5.91 -15.72 17.34
C MET A 104 -6.53 -15.67 15.94
N PRO A 105 -7.85 -15.93 15.81
CA PRO A 105 -8.56 -15.75 14.54
C PRO A 105 -8.30 -14.35 13.96
N ALA A 106 -8.26 -14.25 12.63
CA ALA A 106 -8.02 -12.98 11.95
C ALA A 106 -9.05 -11.93 12.42
N GLY A 107 -8.56 -10.72 12.75
CA GLY A 107 -9.41 -9.62 13.24
C GLY A 107 -9.82 -9.70 14.71
N PHE A 108 -9.64 -10.84 15.41
CA PHE A 108 -10.03 -10.97 16.82
C PHE A 108 -9.33 -9.94 17.72
N VAL A 109 -8.03 -9.72 17.51
CA VAL A 109 -7.24 -8.76 18.30
C VAL A 109 -7.76 -7.33 18.12
N THR A 110 -8.20 -6.98 16.92
CA THR A 110 -8.81 -5.67 16.64
C THR A 110 -10.15 -5.51 17.35
N VAL A 111 -10.98 -6.56 17.35
CA VAL A 111 -12.27 -6.54 18.05
C VAL A 111 -12.07 -6.47 19.57
N LEU A 112 -11.09 -7.21 20.10
CA LEU A 112 -10.73 -7.18 21.51
C LEU A 112 -10.35 -5.78 21.97
N THR A 113 -9.67 -4.99 21.13
CA THR A 113 -9.42 -3.57 21.41
C THR A 113 -10.72 -2.79 21.63
N GLY A 114 -11.71 -2.95 20.75
CA GLY A 114 -13.02 -2.30 20.89
C GLY A 114 -13.77 -2.75 22.15
N LEU A 115 -13.71 -4.05 22.46
CA LEU A 115 -14.34 -4.62 23.66
C LEU A 115 -13.73 -4.11 24.97
N LEU A 116 -12.42 -3.89 25.01
CA LEU A 116 -11.73 -3.37 26.19
C LEU A 116 -11.91 -1.85 26.31
N TYR A 117 -11.76 -1.12 25.21
CA TYR A 117 -11.74 0.34 25.24
C TYR A 117 -13.13 0.98 25.37
N ALA A 118 -14.17 0.44 24.72
CA ALA A 118 -15.50 1.05 24.72
C ALA A 118 -16.14 1.19 26.13
N PRO A 119 -16.08 0.17 27.02
CA PRO A 119 -16.59 0.30 28.39
C PRO A 119 -15.87 1.38 29.19
N VAL A 120 -14.54 1.47 29.06
CA VAL A 120 -13.77 2.50 29.76
C VAL A 120 -14.09 3.88 29.21
N ARG A 121 -14.25 4.02 27.89
CA ARG A 121 -14.65 5.30 27.30
C ARG A 121 -16.01 5.76 27.82
N PHE A 122 -16.97 4.84 27.99
CA PHE A 122 -18.28 5.11 28.57
C PHE A 122 -18.18 5.59 30.02
N LEU A 123 -17.36 4.92 30.86
CA LEU A 123 -17.17 5.30 32.26
C LEU A 123 -16.45 6.64 32.43
N LEU A 124 -15.37 6.87 31.65
CA LEU A 124 -14.63 8.13 31.65
C LEU A 124 -15.50 9.32 31.24
N ASP A 125 -16.57 9.08 30.49
CA ASP A 125 -17.46 10.15 30.07
C ASP A 125 -18.36 10.67 31.19
N PHE A 126 -18.67 9.85 32.21
CA PHE A 126 -19.34 10.34 33.43
C PHE A 126 -18.45 11.25 34.27
N LEU A 127 -17.14 11.12 34.13
CA LEU A 127 -16.15 11.97 34.80
C LEU A 127 -15.94 13.27 34.03
N ARG A 128 -16.60 13.48 32.89
CA ARG A 128 -16.48 14.72 32.12
C ARG A 128 -17.37 15.81 32.75
N PRO A 129 -16.92 17.07 32.84
CA PRO A 129 -17.74 18.14 33.40
C PRO A 129 -18.99 18.38 32.55
N GLY A 130 -20.15 18.50 33.20
CA GLY A 130 -21.47 18.53 32.54
C GLY A 130 -21.70 19.68 31.56
N GLY A 131 -20.94 20.79 31.66
CA GLY A 131 -20.98 21.88 30.68
C GLY A 131 -20.27 21.59 29.36
N THR A 132 -19.51 20.48 29.27
CA THR A 132 -18.66 20.20 28.09
C THR A 132 -19.41 19.47 26.98
N ASP A 133 -20.30 18.52 27.33
CA ASP A 133 -21.11 17.74 26.36
C ASP A 133 -22.58 17.67 26.81
N PRO A 134 -23.54 18.19 26.02
CA PRO A 134 -24.97 18.06 26.34
C PRO A 134 -25.45 16.60 26.31
N PRO A 135 -26.21 16.14 27.32
CA PRO A 135 -26.83 14.82 27.28
C PRO A 135 -28.04 14.79 26.34
N HIS A 136 -28.13 13.75 25.52
CA HIS A 136 -29.27 13.41 24.68
C HIS A 136 -29.96 12.16 25.25
N PHE A 137 -31.20 12.30 25.72
CA PHE A 137 -31.94 11.22 26.39
C PHE A 137 -31.23 10.67 27.64
N GLY A 138 -30.58 11.55 28.41
CA GLY A 138 -29.91 11.19 29.67
C GLY A 138 -28.49 10.63 29.52
N LEU A 139 -27.98 10.49 28.29
CA LEU A 139 -26.61 10.07 28.01
C LEU A 139 -25.94 11.03 27.02
N THR A 140 -24.64 11.23 27.13
CA THR A 140 -23.87 12.02 26.17
C THR A 140 -23.80 11.30 24.82
N PHE A 141 -23.46 12.06 23.77
CA PHE A 141 -23.15 11.47 22.46
C PHE A 141 -22.00 10.45 22.53
N ALA A 142 -20.98 10.73 23.35
CA ALA A 142 -19.85 9.83 23.55
C ALA A 142 -20.26 8.51 24.24
N GLN A 143 -21.21 8.57 25.17
CA GLN A 143 -21.78 7.38 25.81
C GLN A 143 -22.57 6.52 24.80
N TRP A 144 -23.42 7.16 23.97
CA TRP A 144 -24.16 6.45 22.91
C TRP A 144 -23.24 5.77 21.91
N SER A 145 -22.21 6.48 21.44
CA SER A 145 -21.23 5.90 20.51
C SER A 145 -20.43 4.76 21.13
N SER A 146 -20.11 4.85 22.44
CA SER A 146 -19.44 3.77 23.18
C SER A 146 -20.31 2.52 23.31
N ILE A 147 -21.62 2.68 23.58
CA ILE A 147 -22.57 1.56 23.60
C ILE A 147 -22.63 0.88 22.24
N LEU A 148 -22.80 1.67 21.17
CA LEU A 148 -22.85 1.14 19.80
C LEU A 148 -21.57 0.39 19.45
N ALA A 149 -20.40 0.98 19.71
CA ALA A 149 -19.11 0.37 19.46
C ALA A 149 -18.94 -0.95 20.24
N PHE A 150 -19.38 -0.99 21.50
CA PHE A 150 -19.33 -2.19 22.33
C PHE A 150 -20.23 -3.31 21.79
N VAL A 151 -21.48 -3.00 21.42
CA VAL A 151 -22.42 -3.97 20.84
C VAL A 151 -21.91 -4.53 19.51
N VAL A 152 -21.40 -3.67 18.62
CA VAL A 152 -20.80 -4.09 17.35
C VAL A 152 -19.58 -4.97 17.60
N ALA A 153 -18.70 -4.58 18.53
CA ALA A 153 -17.53 -5.38 18.89
C ALA A 153 -17.91 -6.74 19.48
N LEU A 154 -18.95 -6.81 20.32
CA LEU A 154 -19.47 -8.07 20.86
C LEU A 154 -20.02 -8.97 19.75
N TYR A 155 -20.82 -8.41 18.85
CA TYR A 155 -21.41 -9.15 17.73
C TYR A 155 -20.33 -9.72 16.80
N VAL A 156 -19.40 -8.86 16.35
CA VAL A 156 -18.32 -9.27 15.46
C VAL A 156 -17.36 -10.23 16.18
N GLY A 157 -17.07 -10.01 17.46
CA GLY A 157 -16.21 -10.88 18.26
C GLY A 157 -16.80 -12.27 18.42
N ARG A 158 -18.09 -12.36 18.75
CA ARG A 158 -18.83 -13.64 18.81
C ARG A 158 -18.83 -14.34 17.45
N ARG A 159 -19.08 -13.61 16.36
CA ARG A 159 -19.04 -14.16 15.01
C ARG A 159 -17.65 -14.71 14.66
N ILE A 160 -16.58 -13.96 14.92
CA ILE A 160 -15.20 -14.39 14.66
C ILE A 160 -14.84 -15.63 15.50
N LEU A 161 -15.30 -15.73 16.75
CA LEU A 161 -15.07 -16.93 17.55
C LEU A 161 -15.83 -18.15 17.05
N GLN A 162 -16.99 -17.96 16.41
CA GLN A 162 -17.83 -19.04 15.88
C GLN A 162 -17.43 -19.48 14.47
N THR A 163 -16.97 -18.56 13.61
CA THR A 163 -16.72 -18.81 12.19
C THR A 163 -15.27 -18.57 11.76
N GLY A 164 -14.41 -18.11 12.66
CA GLY A 164 -13.08 -17.62 12.32
C GLY A 164 -12.06 -18.74 12.14
N ALA A 165 -11.52 -18.86 10.93
CA ALA A 165 -10.29 -19.61 10.70
C ALA A 165 -9.09 -18.87 11.37
N PRO A 166 -8.09 -19.62 11.90
CA PRO A 166 -6.85 -19.02 12.39
C PRO A 166 -6.20 -18.18 11.29
N ALA A 167 -5.62 -17.03 11.64
CA ALA A 167 -4.95 -16.18 10.65
C ALA A 167 -3.82 -16.96 9.94
N GLU A 168 -3.94 -17.16 8.63
CA GLU A 168 -2.91 -17.84 7.85
C GLU A 168 -1.61 -17.01 7.82
N PRO A 169 -0.45 -17.67 7.93
CA PRO A 169 0.83 -16.97 7.95
C PRO A 169 1.19 -16.47 6.56
N VAL A 170 1.26 -15.14 6.39
CA VAL A 170 2.12 -14.52 5.38
C VAL A 170 3.57 -14.63 5.87
N THR A 171 4.10 -15.85 5.87
CA THR A 171 5.47 -16.26 6.24
C THR A 171 5.94 -15.95 7.67
N ARG A 172 6.94 -16.70 8.15
CA ARG A 172 7.41 -16.63 9.54
C ARG A 172 8.47 -15.54 9.73
N THR A 173 9.08 -15.09 8.64
CA THR A 173 10.06 -13.99 8.62
C THR A 173 9.84 -13.09 7.41
N SER A 174 10.17 -11.80 7.53
CA SER A 174 10.12 -10.83 6.43
C SER A 174 10.98 -11.25 5.22
N LYS A 175 12.05 -12.03 5.46
CA LYS A 175 12.88 -12.61 4.39
C LYS A 175 12.15 -13.68 3.59
N GLU A 176 11.46 -14.62 4.25
CA GLU A 176 10.66 -15.64 3.57
C GLU A 176 9.50 -15.00 2.77
N ALA A 177 8.90 -13.92 3.29
CA ALA A 177 7.86 -13.17 2.57
C ALA A 177 8.42 -12.55 1.29
N GLN A 178 9.58 -11.92 1.37
CA GLN A 178 10.28 -11.31 0.24
C GLN A 178 10.73 -12.35 -0.78
N GLU A 179 11.22 -13.51 -0.34
CA GLU A 179 11.59 -14.62 -1.22
C GLU A 179 10.39 -15.18 -1.96
N ARG A 180 9.24 -15.40 -1.28
CA ARG A 180 8.01 -15.83 -1.96
C ARG A 180 7.50 -14.79 -2.95
N LEU A 181 7.55 -13.50 -2.59
CA LEU A 181 7.18 -12.43 -3.52
C LEU A 181 8.10 -12.43 -4.76
N LYS A 182 9.40 -12.63 -4.56
CA LYS A 182 10.38 -12.69 -5.65
C LYS A 182 10.17 -13.89 -6.55
N ILE A 183 9.78 -15.03 -5.99
CA ILE A 183 9.43 -16.23 -6.76
C ILE A 183 8.18 -15.96 -7.59
N ILE A 184 7.11 -15.45 -6.99
CA ILE A 184 5.86 -15.13 -7.72
C ILE A 184 6.12 -14.12 -8.85
N LEU A 185 6.86 -13.03 -8.56
CA LEU A 185 7.21 -12.03 -9.57
C LEU A 185 8.05 -12.62 -10.71
N ARG A 186 8.97 -13.55 -10.40
CA ARG A 186 9.78 -14.23 -11.41
C ARG A 186 8.93 -15.17 -12.26
N ASP A 187 8.05 -15.94 -11.64
CA ASP A 187 7.16 -16.88 -12.34
C ASP A 187 6.19 -16.11 -13.26
N ASP A 188 5.68 -14.95 -12.82
CA ASP A 188 4.88 -14.03 -13.64
C ASP A 188 5.71 -13.45 -14.82
N GLU A 189 6.96 -13.07 -14.58
CA GLU A 189 7.87 -12.55 -15.61
C GLU A 189 8.22 -13.64 -16.65
N GLU A 190 8.42 -14.88 -16.21
CA GLU A 190 8.66 -16.03 -17.08
C GLU A 190 7.41 -16.37 -17.90
N ALA A 191 6.22 -16.37 -17.29
CA ALA A 191 4.96 -16.58 -18.00
C ALA A 191 4.70 -15.50 -19.07
N GLN A 192 4.98 -14.23 -18.76
CA GLN A 192 4.87 -13.14 -19.74
C GLN A 192 5.87 -13.28 -20.90
N LYS A 193 7.10 -13.74 -20.63
CA LYS A 193 8.09 -14.01 -21.67
C LYS A 193 7.67 -15.16 -22.59
N HIS A 194 7.09 -16.22 -22.03
CA HIS A 194 6.57 -17.34 -22.81
C HIS A 194 5.41 -16.90 -23.71
N ALA A 195 4.43 -16.17 -23.19
CA ALA A 195 3.33 -15.63 -23.98
C ALA A 195 3.82 -14.71 -25.12
N ALA A 196 4.77 -13.82 -24.84
CA ALA A 196 5.35 -12.95 -25.86
C ALA A 196 6.19 -13.70 -26.92
N ALA A 197 6.78 -14.84 -26.56
CA ALA A 197 7.52 -15.68 -27.50
C ALA A 197 6.58 -16.46 -28.43
N ASP A 198 5.47 -16.97 -27.89
CA ASP A 198 4.44 -17.68 -28.65
C ASP A 198 3.76 -16.73 -29.64
N ASP A 199 3.37 -15.52 -29.21
CA ASP A 199 2.80 -14.48 -30.09
C ASP A 199 3.74 -14.13 -31.27
N ARG A 200 5.05 -14.05 -31.01
CA ARG A 200 6.06 -13.80 -32.05
C ARG A 200 6.20 -14.98 -33.00
N GLY A 201 6.16 -16.21 -32.47
CA GLY A 201 6.20 -17.44 -33.26
C GLY A 201 5.02 -17.53 -34.22
N ASP A 202 3.81 -17.24 -33.73
CA ASP A 202 2.58 -17.27 -34.51
C ASP A 202 2.57 -16.17 -35.58
N ALA A 203 3.02 -14.96 -35.25
CA ALA A 203 3.17 -13.88 -36.23
C ALA A 203 4.16 -14.24 -37.36
N GLN A 204 5.25 -14.94 -37.02
CA GLN A 204 6.25 -15.36 -38.00
C GLN A 204 5.74 -16.50 -38.89
N ARG A 205 5.02 -17.47 -38.33
CA ARG A 205 4.33 -18.53 -39.10
C ARG A 205 3.34 -17.93 -40.10
N LYS A 206 2.53 -16.97 -39.65
CA LYS A 206 1.54 -16.28 -40.49
C LYS A 206 2.19 -15.49 -41.62
N LYS A 207 3.34 -14.84 -41.37
CA LYS A 207 4.13 -14.16 -42.42
C LYS A 207 4.69 -15.13 -43.46
N VAL A 208 5.21 -16.28 -43.04
CA VAL A 208 5.74 -17.30 -43.96
C VAL A 208 4.62 -17.90 -44.82
N GLU A 209 3.46 -18.15 -44.23
CA GLU A 209 2.28 -18.64 -44.96
C GLU A 209 1.79 -17.63 -45.99
N LEU A 210 1.73 -16.34 -45.62
CA LEU A 210 1.38 -15.26 -46.54
C LEU A 210 2.37 -15.15 -47.71
N ALA A 211 3.68 -15.18 -47.42
CA ALA A 211 4.72 -15.13 -48.44
C ALA A 211 4.66 -16.34 -49.40
N ARG A 212 4.32 -17.52 -48.88
CA ARG A 212 4.13 -18.73 -49.70
C ARG A 212 2.89 -18.61 -50.58
N ALA A 213 1.81 -18.03 -50.08
CA ALA A 213 0.60 -17.76 -50.85
C ALA A 213 0.85 -16.72 -51.96
N ASP A 214 1.60 -15.66 -51.66
CA ASP A 214 1.97 -14.63 -52.63
C ASP A 214 2.87 -15.20 -53.74
N ALA A 215 3.85 -16.05 -53.38
CA ALA A 215 4.70 -16.74 -54.35
C ALA A 215 3.89 -17.68 -55.27
N ALA A 216 2.96 -18.46 -54.71
CA ALA A 216 2.08 -19.34 -55.49
C ALA A 216 1.17 -18.53 -56.45
N ARG A 217 0.71 -17.35 -56.01
CA ARG A 217 -0.10 -16.45 -56.85
C ARG A 217 0.72 -15.84 -57.98
N ALA A 218 1.98 -15.49 -57.72
CA ALA A 218 2.91 -15.00 -58.74
C ALA A 218 3.22 -16.07 -59.79
N GLU A 219 3.50 -17.31 -59.36
CA GLU A 219 3.72 -18.44 -60.29
C GLU A 219 2.47 -18.76 -61.12
N ALA A 220 1.27 -18.70 -60.54
CA ALA A 220 0.02 -18.88 -61.27
C ALA A 220 -0.22 -17.77 -62.31
N ALA A 221 0.14 -16.53 -61.99
CA ALA A 221 0.06 -15.41 -62.92
C ALA A 221 1.07 -15.51 -64.08
N GLU A 222 2.28 -15.98 -63.79
CA GLU A 222 3.31 -16.32 -64.80
C GLU A 222 2.82 -17.41 -65.75
N ARG A 223 2.28 -18.52 -65.22
CA ARG A 223 1.73 -19.60 -66.04
C ARG A 223 0.54 -19.15 -66.88
N ALA A 224 -0.31 -18.28 -66.35
CA ALA A 224 -1.42 -17.70 -67.10
C ALA A 224 -0.95 -16.75 -68.20
N LYS A 225 0.15 -16.01 -67.99
CA LYS A 225 0.78 -15.19 -69.04
C LYS A 225 1.44 -16.04 -70.12
N ALA A 226 2.13 -17.11 -69.75
CA ALA A 226 2.73 -18.06 -70.70
C ALA A 226 1.65 -18.74 -71.56
N ALA A 227 0.56 -19.19 -70.95
CA ALA A 227 -0.58 -19.77 -71.68
C ALA A 227 -1.20 -18.77 -72.67
N LYS A 228 -1.33 -17.49 -72.29
CA LYS A 228 -1.81 -16.43 -73.20
C LYS A 228 -0.82 -16.07 -74.30
N ALA A 229 0.49 -16.22 -74.06
CA ALA A 229 1.52 -16.01 -75.07
C ALA A 229 1.56 -17.16 -76.09
N ASP A 230 1.35 -18.40 -75.64
CA ASP A 230 1.20 -19.57 -76.52
C ASP A 230 -0.09 -19.49 -77.36
N GLU A 231 -1.18 -18.95 -76.79
CA GLU A 231 -2.43 -18.70 -77.52
C GLU A 231 -2.29 -17.55 -78.55
N ALA A 232 -1.50 -16.52 -78.24
CA ALA A 232 -1.15 -15.45 -79.20
C ALA A 232 -0.17 -15.91 -80.29
N ALA A 233 0.73 -16.84 -80.00
CA ALA A 233 1.62 -17.45 -81.00
C ALA A 233 0.87 -18.42 -81.94
N ALA A 234 -0.17 -19.09 -81.44
CA ALA A 234 -1.07 -19.90 -82.27
C ALA A 234 -1.97 -19.05 -83.18
N ALA A 235 -2.28 -17.81 -82.79
CA ALA A 235 -3.02 -16.85 -83.62
C ALA A 235 -2.16 -16.13 -84.67
N ALA A 236 -0.82 -16.21 -84.58
CA ALA A 236 0.12 -15.58 -85.53
C ALA A 236 0.56 -16.53 -86.68
N ALA A 237 -0.06 -17.70 -86.81
CA ALA A 237 0.19 -18.67 -87.88
C ALA A 237 -0.88 -18.64 -88.99
N ASP A 238 -1.75 -17.63 -89.01
CA ASP A 238 -2.77 -17.41 -90.04
C ASP A 238 -2.69 -15.94 -90.51
N ASP A 239 -2.69 -15.78 -91.83
CA ASP A 239 -2.61 -14.56 -92.66
C ASP A 239 -1.23 -13.88 -92.90
N GLY A 240 -0.90 -13.78 -94.19
CA GLY A 240 0.28 -13.13 -94.76
C GLY A 240 -0.01 -11.79 -95.46
N ASP A 241 1.10 -11.09 -95.77
CA ASP A 241 1.39 -10.06 -96.81
C ASP A 241 0.38 -8.91 -97.07
N ASP A 242 0.74 -7.65 -96.74
CA ASP A 242 1.61 -6.74 -97.54
C ASP A 242 1.38 -5.22 -97.26
N ASP A 243 2.51 -4.49 -97.22
CA ASP A 243 2.84 -3.12 -97.63
C ASP A 243 2.53 -1.78 -96.88
N GLU A 244 3.67 -1.05 -96.72
CA GLU A 244 3.99 0.40 -96.77
C GLU A 244 3.34 1.46 -95.84
N ALA A 245 4.16 2.10 -95.00
CA ALA A 245 4.72 3.46 -95.20
C ALA A 245 4.98 4.29 -93.90
N GLU A 246 6.20 4.80 -93.82
CA GLU A 246 6.70 6.08 -93.24
C GLU A 246 6.56 6.47 -91.74
N ALA A 247 7.74 6.53 -91.10
CA ALA A 247 8.38 7.68 -90.42
C ALA A 247 7.73 8.42 -89.23
N ALA A 248 8.38 8.31 -88.05
CA ALA A 248 8.79 9.40 -87.13
C ALA A 248 9.40 8.77 -85.84
N VAL A 249 10.71 8.80 -85.60
CA VAL A 249 11.50 9.81 -84.84
C VAL A 249 11.20 9.84 -83.32
N GLU A 250 12.30 9.81 -82.52
CA GLU A 250 12.46 10.04 -81.06
C GLU A 250 12.05 8.90 -80.10
N ALA A 251 12.80 8.50 -79.06
CA ALA A 251 14.08 8.89 -78.47
C ALA A 251 14.65 7.73 -77.62
N LYS A 252 15.96 7.77 -77.35
CA LYS A 252 16.76 6.79 -76.58
C LYS A 252 16.60 6.98 -75.04
N PRO A 253 17.18 6.07 -74.20
CA PRO A 253 16.66 5.60 -72.91
C PRO A 253 17.19 6.41 -71.72
N ALA A 254 16.80 6.08 -70.47
CA ALA A 254 17.74 5.86 -69.35
C ALA A 254 17.09 5.61 -67.96
N VAL A 255 17.77 4.76 -67.19
CA VAL A 255 17.90 4.69 -65.71
C VAL A 255 16.80 4.03 -64.86
N GLU A 256 16.74 2.69 -64.91
CA GLU A 256 16.67 1.89 -63.68
C GLU A 256 18.09 1.78 -63.09
N ALA A 257 18.48 2.69 -62.20
CA ALA A 257 19.69 2.54 -61.37
C ALA A 257 19.78 3.63 -60.28
N GLU A 258 18.74 3.89 -59.47
CA GLU A 258 18.93 4.77 -58.30
C GLU A 258 17.91 4.62 -57.15
N ALA A 259 17.51 3.39 -56.83
CA ALA A 259 16.72 3.14 -55.61
C ALA A 259 17.22 1.96 -54.74
N ALA A 260 18.26 1.25 -55.16
CA ALA A 260 18.76 0.06 -54.47
C ALA A 260 20.04 0.29 -53.64
N VAL A 261 20.60 1.50 -53.61
CA VAL A 261 21.90 1.77 -52.96
C VAL A 261 21.77 2.50 -51.61
N GLU A 262 20.64 3.16 -51.31
CA GLU A 262 20.49 3.91 -50.05
C GLU A 262 19.99 3.05 -48.86
N ALA A 263 19.35 1.90 -49.11
CA ALA A 263 18.83 1.04 -48.05
C ALA A 263 19.89 0.14 -47.38
N LYS A 264 21.07 -0.05 -47.99
CA LYS A 264 22.15 -0.91 -47.44
C LYS A 264 23.15 -0.20 -46.54
N ARG A 265 23.15 1.14 -46.46
CA ARG A 265 24.08 1.89 -45.59
C ARG A 265 23.54 2.26 -44.21
N ALA A 266 22.24 2.07 -43.93
CA ALA A 266 21.65 2.40 -42.63
C ALA A 266 21.66 1.25 -41.60
N VAL A 267 21.95 0.01 -42.02
CA VAL A 267 21.86 -1.18 -41.14
C VAL A 267 23.23 -1.60 -40.56
N GLU A 268 24.35 -1.22 -41.17
CA GLU A 268 25.70 -1.59 -40.69
C GLU A 268 26.31 -0.67 -39.62
N ALA A 269 25.64 0.42 -39.22
CA ALA A 269 26.21 1.39 -38.27
C ALA A 269 25.83 1.19 -36.79
N LYS A 270 25.08 0.13 -36.42
CA LYS A 270 24.62 -0.07 -35.02
C LYS A 270 24.89 -1.44 -34.39
N ALA A 271 25.78 -2.25 -34.97
CA ALA A 271 26.23 -3.49 -34.36
C ALA A 271 27.77 -3.52 -34.27
N GLY A 272 28.32 -3.20 -33.10
CA GLY A 272 29.69 -3.58 -32.76
C GLY A 272 30.47 -2.59 -31.91
N LYS A 273 30.46 -2.76 -30.58
CA LYS A 273 31.72 -2.78 -29.80
C LYS A 273 31.52 -3.43 -28.41
N PRO A 274 32.39 -4.38 -28.01
CA PRO A 274 32.37 -5.04 -26.71
C PRO A 274 33.24 -4.29 -25.69
N ALA A 275 32.87 -4.31 -24.41
CA ALA A 275 33.70 -3.80 -23.32
C ALA A 275 34.37 -4.96 -22.58
N SER A 276 35.70 -4.99 -22.65
CA SER A 276 36.62 -5.95 -22.01
C SER A 276 37.06 -5.50 -20.61
N LYS A 277 37.24 -6.50 -19.74
CA LYS A 277 37.96 -6.51 -18.44
C LYS A 277 39.32 -5.78 -18.44
N PRO A 278 39.84 -5.46 -17.23
CA PRO A 278 41.28 -5.58 -16.99
C PRO A 278 41.64 -6.43 -15.75
N ALA A 279 42.78 -7.13 -15.87
CA ALA A 279 43.62 -7.68 -14.81
C ALA A 279 45.01 -7.02 -14.96
N GLY A 280 45.90 -6.81 -13.99
CA GLY A 280 46.01 -7.13 -12.56
C GLY A 280 47.43 -6.71 -12.05
N LYS A 281 47.81 -7.22 -10.86
CA LYS A 281 49.09 -7.12 -10.08
C LYS A 281 49.08 -6.10 -8.93
N SER A 282 49.63 -6.32 -7.73
CA SER A 282 50.16 -7.49 -6.98
C SER A 282 50.61 -7.01 -5.57
N ALA A 283 50.86 -7.97 -4.65
CA ALA A 283 51.44 -7.87 -3.28
C ALA A 283 50.43 -7.58 -2.15
N GLY A 284 50.43 -8.23 -0.97
CA GLY A 284 51.28 -9.25 -0.34
C GLY A 284 50.97 -9.28 1.18
N ALA A 285 51.24 -10.43 1.85
CA ALA A 285 51.19 -10.73 3.31
C ALA A 285 49.82 -11.07 3.95
N ARG A 286 49.50 -12.35 4.28
CA ARG A 286 49.82 -13.13 5.52
C ARG A 286 49.32 -12.45 6.81
N THR A 287 48.38 -12.99 7.59
CA THR A 287 48.59 -14.10 8.55
C THR A 287 47.30 -14.44 9.35
N GLY A 288 47.16 -15.71 9.78
CA GLY A 288 46.46 -16.21 10.98
C GLY A 288 44.93 -16.07 11.06
N GLY A 289 44.08 -17.10 11.14
CA GLY A 289 44.23 -18.38 11.83
C GLY A 289 43.75 -18.30 13.28
N LYS A 290 42.49 -18.64 13.57
CA LYS A 290 42.11 -19.51 14.71
C LYS A 290 40.60 -19.79 14.79
N ASN A 291 40.31 -21.02 14.39
CA ASN A 291 39.29 -21.93 14.88
C ASN A 291 39.16 -21.89 16.43
N LYS A 292 37.94 -21.81 16.97
CA LYS A 292 37.63 -22.30 18.33
C LYS A 292 36.20 -22.85 18.38
N ASN A 293 36.13 -24.16 18.22
CA ASN A 293 35.13 -25.01 18.82
C ASN A 293 35.66 -25.45 20.20
N ARG A 294 34.94 -25.19 21.32
CA ARG A 294 35.04 -26.00 22.55
C ARG A 294 33.97 -25.66 23.58
N LYS A 295 33.13 -26.69 23.82
CA LYS A 295 32.46 -27.07 25.07
C LYS A 295 32.97 -26.38 26.34
N ARG A 296 32.03 -25.90 27.16
CA ARG A 296 31.83 -26.34 28.55
C ARG A 296 30.38 -26.11 28.93
#